data_AF-A0A950YCD4-F1
#
_entry.id   AF-A0A950YCD4-F1
#
_cell.length_a   1.000
_cell.length_b   1.000
_cell.length_c   1.000
_cell.angle_alpha   90.00
_cell.angle_beta   90.00
_cell.angle_gamma   90.00
#
_symmetry.space_group_name_H-M   'P 1'
#
loop_
_entity.id
_entity.type
_entity.pdbx_description
1 polymer ?
#
loop_
_entity_poly.entity_id
_entity_poly.type
_entity_poly.pdbx_seq_one_letter_code
_entity_poly.pdbx_strand_id
1 'polypeptide(L)' 'GQTIFVTEGIGRCQRDGGPVEEIRPGDRVYFEPGENHWHGAAPNRLMTHIAIQEVDETGSPVAWGERVSDEQYNARPANS' A
#
# COMPACT_ATOMS: atom_id res chain seq x y z
N GLY A 1 -6.68 -11.60 -0.09
CA GLY A 1 -5.61 -10.67 0.34
C GLY A 1 -5.02 -10.01 -0.90
N GLN A 2 -4.10 -9.06 -0.71
CA GLN A 2 -3.43 -8.37 -1.82
C GLN A 2 -1.91 -8.48 -1.67
N THR A 3 -1.22 -8.82 -2.75
CA THR A 3 0.24 -8.71 -2.84
C THR A 3 0.60 -7.58 -3.79
N ILE A 4 1.53 -6.71 -3.39
CA ILE A 4 2.17 -5.76 -4.31
C ILE A 4 3.66 -6.09 -4.45
N PHE A 5 4.18 -5.96 -5.67
CA PHE A 5 5.60 -6.06 -5.99
C PHE A 5 6.05 -4.79 -6.69
N VAL A 6 6.95 -4.04 -6.05
CA VAL A 6 7.42 -2.75 -6.57
C VAL A 6 8.41 -2.98 -7.70
N THR A 7 8.17 -2.33 -8.84
CA THR A 7 9.03 -2.44 -10.03
C THR A 7 9.94 -1.24 -10.20
N GLU A 8 9.48 -0.04 -9.84
CA GLU A 8 10.24 1.21 -10.01
C GLU A 8 9.89 2.26 -8.95
N GLY A 9 10.83 3.16 -8.66
CA GLY A 9 10.58 4.38 -7.88
C GLY A 9 10.66 4.21 -6.36
N ILE A 10 9.96 5.06 -5.60
CA ILE A 10 9.85 4.99 -4.13
C ILE A 10 8.40 5.20 -3.74
N GLY A 11 7.82 4.21 -3.06
CA GLY A 11 6.45 4.25 -2.58
C GLY A 11 6.36 4.28 -1.06
N ARG A 12 5.13 4.42 -0.57
CA ARG A 12 4.73 4.25 0.81
C ARG A 12 3.57 3.27 0.88
N CYS A 13 3.50 2.51 1.96
CA CYS A 13 2.30 1.78 2.33
C CYS A 13 2.04 1.86 3.83
N GLN A 14 0.80 1.61 4.23
CA GLN A 14 0.41 1.56 5.63
C GLN A 14 -0.82 0.66 5.78
N ARG A 15 -0.79 -0.16 6.84
CA ARG A 15 -1.95 -0.88 7.38
C ARG A 15 -2.59 -0.01 8.46
N ASP A 16 -3.91 -0.09 8.62
CA ASP A 16 -4.61 0.72 9.62
C ASP A 16 -4.02 0.54 11.03
N GLY A 17 -3.79 1.66 11.73
CA GLY A 17 -3.09 1.71 13.02
C GLY A 17 -1.59 1.37 13.00
N GLY A 18 -1.04 0.91 11.88
CA GLY A 18 0.37 0.60 11.71
C GLY A 18 1.24 1.80 11.32
N PRO A 19 2.58 1.66 11.33
CA PRO A 19 3.47 2.69 10.82
C PRO A 19 3.37 2.80 9.29
N VAL A 20 3.73 3.98 8.76
CA VAL A 20 4.02 4.13 7.33
C VAL A 20 5.35 3.42 7.04
N GLU A 21 5.39 2.65 5.95
CA GLU A 21 6.58 1.95 5.48
C GLU A 21 6.98 2.49 4.10
N GLU A 22 8.27 2.70 3.86
CA GLU A 22 8.79 3.03 2.53
C GLU A 22 9.09 1.73 1.77
N ILE A 23 8.69 1.67 0.49
CA ILE A 23 8.81 0.49 -0.38
C ILE A 23 9.56 0.86 -1.66
N ARG A 24 10.44 -0.03 -2.12
CA ARG A 24 11.41 0.16 -3.21
C ARG A 24 11.42 -1.02 -4.18
N PRO A 25 12.00 -0.87 -5.39
CA PRO A 25 12.03 -1.94 -6.38
C PRO A 25 12.60 -3.25 -5.83
N GLY A 26 11.85 -4.33 -6.03
CA GLY A 26 12.17 -5.64 -5.46
C GLY A 26 11.42 -5.96 -4.16
N ASP A 27 10.85 -4.96 -3.48
CA ASP A 27 10.04 -5.20 -2.28
C ASP A 27 8.71 -5.87 -2.63
N ARG A 28 8.36 -6.85 -1.79
CA ARG A 28 7.06 -7.54 -1.80
C ARG A 28 6.32 -7.21 -0.51
N VAL A 29 5.15 -6.59 -0.64
CA VAL A 29 4.25 -6.35 0.50
C VAL A 29 3.00 -7.22 0.33
N TYR A 30 2.60 -7.87 1.43
CA TYR A 30 1.37 -8.62 1.52
C TYR A 30 0.44 -7.96 2.53
N PHE A 31 -0.82 -7.80 2.14
CA PHE A 31 -1.93 -7.32 2.94
C PHE A 31 -2.94 -8.45 3.13
N GLU A 32 -3.29 -8.71 4.39
CA GLU A 32 -4.19 -9.80 4.74
C GLU A 32 -5.61 -9.56 4.18
N PRO A 33 -6.42 -10.62 3.95
CA PRO A 33 -7.82 -10.46 3.59
C PRO A 33 -8.57 -9.59 4.62
N GLY A 34 -9.29 -8.57 4.13
CA GLY A 34 -10.05 -7.65 4.99
C GLY A 34 -9.21 -6.63 5.76
N GLU A 35 -7.88 -6.63 5.61
CA GLU A 35 -7.01 -5.63 6.21
C GLU A 35 -7.20 -4.29 5.50
N ASN A 36 -7.59 -3.25 6.26
CA ASN A 36 -7.65 -1.89 5.73
C ASN A 36 -6.22 -1.35 5.55
N HIS A 37 -5.89 -0.91 4.35
CA HIS A 37 -4.56 -0.46 4.00
C HIS A 37 -4.58 0.53 2.84
N TRP A 38 -3.48 1.27 2.69
CA TRP A 38 -3.20 2.07 1.49
C TRP A 38 -1.75 1.89 1.05
N HIS A 39 -1.50 2.15 -0.23
CA HIS A 39 -0.17 2.28 -0.81
C HIS A 39 -0.19 3.32 -1.91
N GLY A 40 0.96 3.92 -2.18
CA GLY A 40 1.09 5.00 -3.17
C GLY A 40 2.51 5.51 -3.28
N ALA A 41 2.69 6.55 -4.10
CA ALA A 41 3.97 7.21 -4.28
C ALA A 41 4.46 7.91 -2.99
N ALA A 42 5.78 8.03 -2.81
CA ALA A 42 6.36 8.94 -1.82
C ALA A 42 6.21 10.42 -2.30
N PRO A 43 6.27 11.43 -1.40
CA PRO A 43 5.87 12.81 -1.72
C PRO A 43 6.58 13.47 -2.91
N ASN A 44 7.78 12.99 -3.26
CA ASN A 44 8.64 13.57 -4.30
C ASN A 44 9.19 12.53 -5.29
N ARG A 45 8.60 11.32 -5.35
CA ARG A 45 9.05 10.23 -6.22
C ARG A 45 7.85 9.54 -6.84
N LEU A 46 7.96 9.16 -8.11
CA LEU A 46 7.03 8.22 -8.71
C LEU A 46 7.26 6.83 -8.13
N MET A 47 6.24 5.97 -8.23
CA MET A 47 6.33 4.56 -7.91
C MET A 47 5.46 3.77 -8.90
N THR A 48 5.93 2.60 -9.32
CA THR A 48 5.15 1.63 -10.10
C THR A 48 5.27 0.27 -9.43
N HIS A 49 4.16 -0.47 -9.39
CA HIS A 49 4.11 -1.81 -8.84
C HIS A 49 3.11 -2.68 -9.61
N ILE A 50 3.31 -3.99 -9.50
CA ILE A 50 2.32 -4.98 -9.87
C ILE A 50 1.45 -5.23 -8.65
N ALA A 51 0.12 -5.27 -8.83
CA ALA A 51 -0.83 -5.64 -7.79
C ALA A 51 -1.52 -6.96 -8.16
N ILE A 52 -1.46 -7.94 -7.26
CA ILE A 52 -2.04 -9.27 -7.43
C ILE A 52 -3.08 -9.44 -6.33
N GLN A 53 -4.32 -9.69 -6.73
CA GLN A 53 -5.48 -9.79 -5.85
C GLN A 53 -6.30 -11.01 -6.24
N GLU A 54 -6.69 -11.80 -5.25
CA GLU A 54 -7.70 -12.83 -5.43
C GLU A 54 -9.08 -12.19 -5.27
N VAL A 55 -9.98 -12.48 -6.20
CA VAL A 55 -11.40 -12.09 -6.09
C VAL A 55 -12.10 -13.01 -5.11
N ASP A 56 -12.93 -12.44 -4.24
CA ASP A 56 -13.82 -13.23 -3.39
C ASP A 56 -14.98 -13.82 -4.22
N GLU A 57 -15.81 -14.65 -3.57
CA GLU A 57 -16.97 -15.30 -4.20
C GLU A 57 -18.01 -14.31 -4.75
N THR A 58 -17.94 -13.03 -4.36
CA THR A 58 -18.84 -11.97 -4.84
C THR A 58 -18.31 -11.27 -6.09
N GLY A 59 -17.08 -11.57 -6.50
CA GLY A 59 -16.45 -11.04 -7.70
C GLY A 59 -15.91 -9.61 -7.55
N SER A 60 -15.99 -9.00 -6.35
CA SER A 60 -15.38 -7.70 -6.08
C SER A 60 -14.01 -7.87 -5.43
N PRO A 61 -12.91 -7.41 -6.06
CA PRO A 61 -11.58 -7.55 -5.48
C PRO A 61 -11.29 -6.54 -4.35
N VAL A 62 -12.15 -5.53 -4.17
CA VAL A 62 -11.90 -4.40 -3.28
C VAL A 62 -13.18 -3.87 -2.62
N ALA A 63 -13.06 -3.53 -1.33
CA ALA A 63 -13.98 -2.65 -0.63
C ALA A 63 -13.26 -1.33 -0.37
N TRP A 64 -13.81 -0.22 -0.84
CA TRP A 64 -13.20 1.10 -0.67
C TRP A 64 -13.48 1.67 0.72
N GLY A 65 -12.43 2.11 1.40
CA GLY A 65 -12.51 2.85 2.65
C GLY A 65 -12.47 4.37 2.46
N GLU A 66 -12.22 5.09 3.55
CA GLU A 66 -12.07 6.55 3.54
C GLU A 66 -10.77 7.01 2.86
N ARG A 67 -10.78 8.24 2.36
CA ARG A 67 -9.57 8.86 1.78
C ARG A 67 -8.50 9.05 2.86
N VAL A 68 -7.28 8.64 2.55
CA VAL A 68 -6.09 8.92 3.38
C VAL A 68 -5.91 10.44 3.53
N SER A 69 -5.84 10.91 4.77
CA SER A 69 -5.62 12.32 5.08
C SER A 69 -4.17 12.73 4.86
N ASP A 70 -3.93 14.04 4.69
CA ASP A 70 -2.56 14.56 4.56
C ASP A 70 -1.72 14.27 5.81
N GLU A 71 -2.33 14.26 7.00
CA GLU A 71 -1.66 13.91 8.24
C GLU A 71 -1.21 12.45 8.26
N GLN A 72 -2.11 11.53 7.88
CA GLN A 72 -1.80 10.10 7.76
C GLN A 72 -0.69 9.87 6.73
N TYR A 73 -0.78 10.52 5.57
CA TYR A 73 0.18 10.38 4.49
C TYR A 73 1.58 10.91 4.86
N ASN A 74 1.65 12.00 5.62
CA ASN A 74 2.89 12.66 6.01
C ASN A 74 3.53 12.10 7.30
N ALA A 75 2.93 11.09 7.92
CA ALA A 75 3.53 10.41 9.07
C ALA A 75 4.93 9.86 8.73
N ARG A 76 5.84 9.92 9.71
CA ARG A 76 7.24 9.51 9.51
C ARG A 76 7.33 8.00 9.22
N PRO A 77 8.00 7.57 8.14
CA PRO A 77 8.17 6.16 7.87
C PRO A 77 9.04 5.46 8.93
N ALA A 78 8.67 4.23 9.31
CA ALA A 78 9.40 3.44 10.31
C ALA A 78 10.80 3.01 9.84
N ASN A 79 11.00 2.81 8.53
CA ASN A 79 12.26 2.34 7.95
C ASN A 79 13.07 3.49 7.30
N SER A 80 13.02 4.69 7.89
CA SER A 80 13.70 5.91 7.38
C SER A 80 15.16 6.02 7.79
#